data_AF-A0A6A5S245-F1
#
_entry.id   AF-A0A6A5S245-F1
#
_cell.length_a   1.000
_cell.length_b   1.000
_cell.length_c   1.000
_cell.angle_alpha   90.00
_cell.angle_beta   90.00
_cell.angle_gamma   90.00
#
_symmetry.space_group_name_H-M   'P 1'
#
loop_
_entity.id
_entity.type
_entity.pdbx_description
1 polymer ?
#
loop_
_entity_poly.entity_id
_entity_poly.type
_entity_poly.pdbx_seq_one_letter_code
_entity_poly.pdbx_strand_id
1 'polypeptide(L)'
;AITGAACKCANTESILIAMLKTTTHSKRLDDKRRVKLIDEWYRESHDSKGTFDGTRICYNHTQFIAGKMGVKTRNANHTFLKEVLILLYSSKDRWGAIQSDVVMGSLFIAEYRGTHQHSDLKSYRYRPSQVRTIVDWKAVGVEMGWEGMMRLFRDRGSINLDCFGWVLQDPELATILDESYKMYEYHSRRINGNSNMGWCRTMYHSPMQQLMRGDPQYWLYYAVLREDPHLVSYPYYTKYTKAGDPTYFRHIDCNIADAVKTSNGANMIQGSVSWDDEDSANCTQVLIGFHKIIKGYQDWRETSNVKDSTGYIELWEDTRDFPQACRDRFPGVQWKDEVCKAGQVRITSPLIPHGSTGPATKERCTMLPWFVKVHDDMSTMEVPGMGLYAEIATAHQQLTTAPTLPSGHPNRYRGIKWAFPADVTPSYSSSISRAVSCQLRWDSPLVQAELQALFLDLERSAIDRWIDSTWRDTAAMIKKHWVLGKEMEKKAF
;
A
#
# COMPACT_ATOMS: atom_id res chain seq x y z
N ALA A 1 -56.86 22.39 5.60
CA ALA A 1 -57.67 23.56 5.26
C ALA A 1 -57.00 24.78 5.89
N ILE A 2 -56.51 25.74 5.10
CA ILE A 2 -56.01 27.03 5.58
C ILE A 2 -57.10 28.04 5.21
N THR A 3 -57.80 28.56 6.22
CA THR A 3 -58.74 29.66 6.08
C THR A 3 -58.02 30.98 6.34
N GLY A 4 -58.03 31.87 5.34
CA GLY A 4 -58.56 33.22 5.58
C GLY A 4 -57.67 34.33 6.13
N ALA A 5 -56.36 34.33 5.90
CA ALA A 5 -55.58 35.58 5.92
C ALA A 5 -54.68 35.60 4.67
N ALA A 6 -54.84 36.61 3.82
CA ALA A 6 -54.00 36.79 2.63
C ALA A 6 -52.53 36.74 3.05
N CYS A 7 -51.81 35.72 2.58
CA CYS A 7 -50.40 35.58 2.90
C CYS A 7 -49.67 36.81 2.35
N LYS A 8 -48.88 37.50 3.18
CA LYS A 8 -48.07 38.66 2.72
C LYS A 8 -47.09 38.32 1.59
N CYS A 9 -46.91 37.04 1.29
CA CYS A 9 -46.06 36.54 0.20
C CYS A 9 -46.74 36.54 -1.18
N ALA A 10 -47.94 37.11 -1.35
CA ALA A 10 -48.79 36.96 -2.55
C ALA A 10 -48.10 37.22 -3.92
N ASN A 11 -47.08 38.08 -3.99
CA ASN A 11 -46.32 38.33 -5.23
C ASN A 11 -45.09 37.40 -5.41
N THR A 12 -44.65 36.77 -4.33
CA THR A 12 -43.52 35.82 -4.23
C THR A 12 -44.01 34.35 -4.32
N GLU A 13 -45.34 34.15 -4.35
CA GLU A 13 -46.01 32.88 -4.13
C GLU A 13 -45.90 31.89 -5.30
N SER A 14 -45.84 32.32 -6.56
CA SER A 14 -46.04 31.40 -7.70
C SER A 14 -44.90 30.41 -7.92
N ILE A 15 -43.64 30.86 -7.82
CA ILE A 15 -42.46 30.03 -8.10
C ILE A 15 -42.09 29.16 -6.90
N LEU A 16 -42.03 29.74 -5.69
CA LEU A 16 -41.70 28.99 -4.48
C LEU A 16 -42.76 27.93 -4.17
N ILE A 17 -44.07 28.22 -4.30
CA ILE A 17 -45.12 27.22 -4.08
C ILE A 17 -45.07 26.12 -5.14
N ALA A 18 -44.81 26.45 -6.41
CA ALA A 18 -44.66 25.45 -7.46
C ALA A 18 -43.45 24.52 -7.22
N MET A 19 -42.33 25.07 -6.78
CA MET A 19 -41.13 24.30 -6.42
C MET A 19 -41.36 23.46 -5.16
N LEU A 20 -42.08 23.99 -4.18
CA LEU A 20 -42.43 23.27 -2.95
C LEU A 20 -43.34 22.07 -3.20
N LYS A 21 -44.28 22.18 -4.15
CA LYS A 21 -45.16 21.08 -4.58
C LYS A 21 -44.41 19.97 -5.34
N THR A 22 -43.34 20.32 -6.04
CA THR A 22 -42.57 19.39 -6.89
C THR A 22 -41.30 18.83 -6.20
N THR A 23 -40.90 19.42 -5.07
CA THR A 23 -39.79 18.93 -4.25
C THR A 23 -40.25 17.77 -3.36
N THR A 24 -39.93 16.56 -3.79
CA THR A 24 -40.16 15.31 -3.05
C THR A 24 -39.22 15.21 -1.84
N HIS A 25 -39.59 14.37 -0.87
CA HIS A 25 -38.72 14.03 0.26
C HIS A 25 -37.62 13.06 -0.22
N SER A 26 -36.58 13.59 -0.87
CA SER A 26 -35.34 12.86 -1.15
C SER A 26 -34.43 12.87 0.07
N LYS A 27 -33.78 11.77 0.44
CA LYS A 27 -32.85 11.73 1.59
C LYS A 27 -31.56 12.54 1.35
N ARG A 28 -31.28 12.93 0.10
CA ARG A 28 -30.09 13.67 -0.30
C ARG A 28 -30.35 15.17 -0.33
N LEU A 29 -29.57 15.94 0.42
CA LEU A 29 -29.67 17.40 0.46
C LEU A 29 -29.18 18.02 -0.85
N ASP A 30 -28.12 17.48 -1.47
CA ASP A 30 -27.52 17.87 -2.74
C ASP A 30 -28.38 17.57 -3.99
N ASP A 31 -29.62 17.13 -3.79
CA ASP A 31 -30.61 17.05 -4.86
C ASP A 31 -30.72 18.41 -5.57
N LYS A 32 -30.52 18.43 -6.89
CA LYS A 32 -30.62 19.63 -7.73
C LYS A 32 -31.89 20.43 -7.47
N ARG A 33 -32.99 19.78 -7.09
CA ARG A 33 -34.27 20.43 -6.75
C ARG A 33 -34.19 21.23 -5.45
N ARG A 34 -33.44 20.76 -4.45
CA ARG A 34 -33.23 21.43 -3.16
C ARG A 34 -32.22 22.56 -3.25
N VAL A 35 -31.16 22.37 -4.03
CA VAL A 35 -30.22 23.46 -4.38
C VAL A 35 -30.99 24.60 -5.06
N LYS A 36 -31.83 24.28 -6.04
CA LYS A 36 -32.68 25.29 -6.69
C LYS A 36 -33.64 25.94 -5.70
N LEU A 37 -34.24 25.17 -4.79
CA LEU A 37 -35.19 25.68 -3.79
C LEU A 37 -34.53 26.66 -2.80
N ILE A 38 -33.32 26.37 -2.32
CA ILE A 38 -32.61 27.26 -1.41
C ILE A 38 -32.11 28.52 -2.13
N ASP A 39 -31.66 28.40 -3.39
CA ASP A 39 -31.24 29.54 -4.21
C ASP A 39 -32.42 30.49 -4.47
N GLU A 40 -33.59 29.93 -4.79
CA GLU A 40 -34.83 30.69 -4.99
C GLU A 40 -35.29 31.36 -3.69
N TRP A 41 -35.29 30.63 -2.57
CA TRP A 41 -35.63 31.18 -1.27
C TRP A 41 -34.70 32.34 -0.88
N TYR A 42 -33.39 32.19 -1.11
CA TYR A 42 -32.42 33.24 -0.83
C TYR A 42 -32.71 34.48 -1.68
N ARG A 43 -32.91 34.32 -3.00
CA ARG A 43 -33.21 35.45 -3.91
C ARG A 43 -34.45 36.22 -3.48
N GLU A 44 -35.53 35.52 -3.18
CA GLU A 44 -36.80 36.14 -2.77
C GLU A 44 -36.74 36.80 -1.38
N SER A 45 -35.79 36.38 -0.55
CA SER A 45 -35.51 37.01 0.75
C SER A 45 -34.69 38.31 0.65
N HIS A 46 -34.25 38.72 -0.55
CA HIS A 46 -33.47 39.96 -0.75
C HIS A 46 -34.23 40.97 -1.61
N ASP A 47 -34.15 42.25 -1.24
CA ASP A 47 -34.70 43.33 -2.04
C ASP A 47 -33.93 43.55 -3.37
N SER A 48 -34.40 44.48 -4.20
CA SER A 48 -33.76 44.80 -5.49
C SER A 48 -32.34 45.38 -5.35
N LYS A 49 -31.92 45.75 -4.13
CA LYS A 49 -30.56 46.23 -3.80
C LYS A 49 -29.69 45.12 -3.22
N GLY A 50 -30.19 43.89 -3.10
CA GLY A 50 -29.46 42.76 -2.53
C GLY A 50 -29.37 42.80 -1.00
N THR A 51 -30.24 43.56 -0.32
CA THR A 51 -30.31 43.58 1.16
C THR A 51 -31.27 42.51 1.64
N PHE A 52 -30.84 41.70 2.62
CA PHE A 52 -31.69 40.67 3.21
C PHE A 52 -32.85 41.30 3.99
N ASP A 53 -34.08 41.00 3.59
CA ASP A 53 -35.30 41.40 4.27
C ASP A 53 -36.07 40.17 4.73
N GLY A 54 -35.87 39.83 6.00
CA GLY A 54 -36.52 38.70 6.64
C GLY A 54 -38.05 38.81 6.73
N THR A 55 -38.67 39.93 6.36
CA THR A 55 -40.13 40.11 6.43
C THR A 55 -40.86 39.69 5.14
N ARG A 56 -40.11 39.48 4.04
CA ARG A 56 -40.68 39.13 2.72
C ARG A 56 -41.26 37.71 2.65
N ILE A 57 -40.65 36.76 3.37
CA ILE A 57 -41.13 35.37 3.44
C ILE A 57 -41.70 35.10 4.83
N CYS A 58 -42.99 34.73 4.89
CA CYS A 58 -43.67 34.47 6.14
C CYS A 58 -43.08 33.25 6.87
N TYR A 59 -43.38 33.16 8.17
CA TYR A 59 -42.93 32.04 9.00
C TYR A 59 -43.34 30.68 8.44
N ASN A 60 -44.60 30.52 8.03
CA ASN A 60 -45.11 29.24 7.52
C ASN A 60 -44.34 28.76 6.28
N HIS A 61 -44.04 29.64 5.33
CA HIS A 61 -43.24 29.31 4.15
C HIS A 61 -41.78 29.00 4.50
N THR A 62 -41.19 29.79 5.41
CA THR A 62 -39.82 29.56 5.89
C THR A 62 -39.71 28.20 6.60
N GLN A 63 -40.69 27.87 7.44
CA GLN A 63 -40.79 26.60 8.15
C GLN A 63 -40.96 25.43 7.16
N PHE A 64 -41.78 25.60 6.13
CA PHE A 64 -42.00 24.56 5.14
C PHE A 64 -40.73 24.29 4.30
N ILE A 65 -40.03 25.35 3.88
CA ILE A 65 -38.75 25.25 3.16
C ILE A 65 -37.69 24.57 4.03
N ALA A 66 -37.53 25.00 5.29
CA ALA A 66 -36.62 24.37 6.24
C ALA A 66 -36.94 22.88 6.44
N GLY A 67 -38.23 22.51 6.53
CA GLY A 67 -38.65 21.11 6.59
C GLY A 67 -38.29 20.32 5.33
N LYS A 68 -38.39 20.92 4.14
CA LYS A 68 -37.93 20.30 2.88
C LYS A 68 -36.41 20.16 2.81
N MET A 69 -35.66 21.01 3.52
CA MET A 69 -34.21 20.88 3.73
C MET A 69 -33.84 19.89 4.85
N GLY A 70 -34.82 19.19 5.45
CA GLY A 70 -34.57 18.23 6.53
C GLY A 70 -34.21 18.86 7.87
N VAL A 71 -34.38 20.17 8.04
CA VAL A 71 -34.15 20.90 9.29
C VAL A 71 -35.27 20.58 10.29
N LYS A 72 -34.94 20.50 11.57
CA LYS A 72 -35.93 20.40 12.65
C LYS A 72 -36.71 21.70 12.76
N THR A 73 -37.98 21.65 12.42
CA THR A 73 -38.87 22.81 12.42
C THR A 73 -39.80 22.88 13.63
N ARG A 74 -39.91 21.79 14.39
CA ARG A 74 -40.74 21.72 15.60
C ARG A 74 -40.11 22.59 16.69
N ASN A 75 -40.86 23.57 17.18
CA ASN A 75 -40.45 24.56 18.20
C ASN A 75 -39.38 25.57 17.75
N ALA A 76 -39.03 25.60 16.47
CA ALA A 76 -38.10 26.59 15.92
C ALA A 76 -38.82 27.93 15.67
N ASN A 77 -38.22 29.05 16.06
CA ASN A 77 -38.77 30.38 15.75
C ASN A 77 -38.35 30.85 14.35
N HIS A 78 -38.97 31.93 13.85
CA HIS A 78 -38.74 32.41 12.49
C HIS A 78 -37.30 32.85 12.23
N THR A 79 -36.65 33.49 13.22
CA THR A 79 -35.26 33.96 13.12
C THR A 79 -34.30 32.80 12.96
N PHE A 80 -34.40 31.80 13.84
CA PHE A 80 -33.55 30.61 13.80
C PHE A 80 -33.65 29.89 12.45
N LEU A 81 -34.86 29.70 11.93
CA LEU A 81 -35.04 29.02 10.64
C LEU A 81 -34.40 29.80 9.48
N LYS A 82 -34.42 31.13 9.52
CA LYS A 82 -33.72 31.95 8.50
C LYS A 82 -32.21 31.78 8.60
N GLU A 83 -31.65 31.85 9.80
CA GLU A 83 -30.21 31.68 10.02
C GLU A 83 -29.72 30.33 9.51
N VAL A 84 -30.47 29.26 9.81
CA VAL A 84 -30.14 27.92 9.30
C VAL A 84 -30.25 27.84 7.78
N LEU A 85 -31.27 28.46 7.17
CA LEU A 85 -31.41 28.48 5.71
C LEU A 85 -30.33 29.33 5.02
N ILE A 86 -29.89 30.44 5.63
CA ILE A 86 -28.74 31.24 5.17
C ILE A 86 -27.46 30.39 5.24
N LEU A 87 -27.22 29.72 6.37
CA LEU A 87 -26.07 28.81 6.53
C LEU A 87 -26.05 27.74 5.44
N LEU A 88 -27.21 27.13 5.17
CA LEU A 88 -27.35 26.15 4.10
C LEU A 88 -27.06 26.76 2.73
N TYR A 89 -27.61 27.93 2.41
CA TYR A 89 -27.32 28.61 1.15
C TYR A 89 -25.83 28.88 0.97
N SER A 90 -25.18 29.47 1.98
CA SER A 90 -23.75 29.82 1.96
C SER A 90 -22.82 28.60 1.92
N SER A 91 -23.32 27.40 2.19
CA SER A 91 -22.54 26.17 2.28
C SER A 91 -23.04 25.06 1.35
N LYS A 92 -23.68 25.45 0.23
CA LYS A 92 -24.33 24.52 -0.71
C LYS A 92 -23.41 23.49 -1.36
N ASP A 93 -22.11 23.75 -1.39
CA ASP A 93 -21.05 22.84 -1.84
C ASP A 93 -20.61 21.83 -0.76
N ARG A 94 -20.99 22.03 0.51
CA ARG A 94 -20.51 21.27 1.67
C ARG A 94 -21.62 20.78 2.59
N TRP A 95 -22.84 20.61 2.08
CA TRP A 95 -23.97 20.10 2.88
C TRP A 95 -23.70 18.75 3.56
N GLY A 96 -23.01 17.82 2.89
CA GLY A 96 -22.64 16.54 3.49
C GLY A 96 -21.77 16.69 4.75
N ALA A 97 -20.87 17.68 4.77
CA ALA A 97 -20.04 17.99 5.93
C ALA A 97 -20.89 18.58 7.07
N ILE A 98 -21.80 19.52 6.75
CA ILE A 98 -22.73 20.11 7.73
C ILE A 98 -23.64 19.05 8.35
N GLN A 99 -24.16 18.12 7.55
CA GLN A 99 -25.01 17.04 8.01
C GLN A 99 -24.25 16.05 8.94
N SER A 100 -22.96 15.84 8.68
CA SER A 100 -22.13 14.86 9.40
C SER A 100 -21.42 15.46 10.62
N ASP A 101 -21.36 16.79 10.72
CA ASP A 101 -20.82 17.52 11.86
C ASP A 101 -21.66 17.29 13.12
N VAL A 102 -21.01 17.11 14.28
CA VAL A 102 -21.68 16.75 15.54
C VAL A 102 -22.65 17.83 16.01
N VAL A 103 -22.29 19.11 15.85
CA VAL A 103 -23.07 20.24 16.34
C VAL A 103 -24.10 20.65 15.28
N MET A 104 -23.66 20.84 14.04
CA MET A 104 -24.52 21.29 12.94
C MET A 104 -25.49 20.20 12.48
N GLY A 105 -25.09 18.93 12.50
CA GLY A 105 -25.98 17.80 12.22
C GLY A 105 -27.17 17.72 13.19
N SER A 106 -27.03 18.30 14.39
CA SER A 106 -28.12 18.33 15.37
C SER A 106 -29.35 19.12 14.90
N LEU A 107 -29.15 20.07 13.97
CA LEU A 107 -30.16 20.93 13.33
C LEU A 107 -31.11 20.13 12.43
N PHE A 108 -30.73 18.95 11.96
CA PHE A 108 -31.53 18.12 11.05
C PHE A 108 -32.30 17.04 11.80
N ILE A 109 -33.44 16.63 11.24
CA ILE A 109 -34.16 15.43 11.70
C ILE A 109 -33.33 14.18 11.38
N ALA A 110 -33.50 13.11 12.16
CA ALA A 110 -32.60 11.95 12.17
C ALA A 110 -32.37 11.33 10.78
N GLU A 111 -33.39 11.29 9.92
CA GLU A 111 -33.32 10.76 8.56
C GLU A 111 -32.44 11.58 7.61
N TYR A 112 -32.15 12.83 7.97
CA TYR A 112 -31.39 13.80 7.19
C TYR A 112 -30.07 14.20 7.85
N ARG A 113 -29.72 13.55 8.96
CA ARG A 113 -28.38 13.66 9.55
C ARG A 113 -27.42 12.81 8.75
N GLY A 114 -26.20 13.31 8.61
CA GLY A 114 -25.09 12.51 8.10
C GLY A 114 -24.75 11.42 9.11
N THR A 115 -24.02 10.41 8.66
CA THR A 115 -23.47 9.40 9.56
C THR A 115 -22.47 10.06 10.50
N HIS A 116 -22.81 10.21 11.78
CA HIS A 116 -21.83 10.58 12.80
C HIS A 116 -21.03 9.34 13.21
N GLN A 117 -19.80 9.54 13.67
CA GLN A 117 -18.97 8.44 14.20
C GLN A 117 -19.66 7.67 15.36
N HIS A 118 -20.60 8.29 16.07
CA HIS A 118 -21.41 7.64 17.11
C HIS A 118 -22.72 7.03 16.60
N SER A 119 -23.16 7.39 15.38
CA SER A 119 -24.36 6.81 14.76
C SER A 119 -24.18 5.34 14.40
N ASP A 120 -22.94 4.86 14.32
CA ASP A 120 -22.59 3.46 14.06
C ASP A 120 -22.62 2.58 15.33
N LEU A 121 -22.74 3.19 16.51
CA LEU A 121 -22.91 2.46 17.78
C LEU A 121 -24.31 1.85 17.95
N LYS A 122 -25.14 1.80 16.89
CA LYS A 122 -26.56 1.38 16.92
C LYS A 122 -26.86 0.23 17.89
N SER A 123 -26.08 -0.84 17.80
CA SER A 123 -26.22 -2.03 18.65
C SER A 123 -25.04 -2.24 19.61
N TYR A 124 -23.99 -1.42 19.51
CA TYR A 124 -22.79 -1.55 20.34
C TYR A 124 -22.89 -0.64 21.56
N ARG A 125 -22.83 -1.24 22.75
CA ARG A 125 -22.82 -0.48 24.02
C ARG A 125 -21.57 0.40 24.17
N TYR A 126 -20.46 -0.02 23.57
CA TYR A 126 -19.17 0.67 23.61
C TYR A 126 -18.54 0.65 22.23
N ARG A 127 -17.81 1.72 21.89
CA ARG A 127 -16.93 1.68 20.72
C ARG A 127 -15.79 0.72 21.03
N PRO A 128 -15.54 -0.32 20.22
CA PRO A 128 -14.38 -1.17 20.43
C PRO A 128 -13.11 -0.32 20.30
N SER A 129 -12.23 -0.40 21.30
CA SER A 129 -10.87 0.12 21.18
C SER A 129 -10.08 -0.78 20.25
N GLN A 130 -9.30 -0.20 19.35
CA GLN A 130 -8.36 -0.96 18.54
C GLN A 130 -7.27 -1.50 19.46
N VAL A 131 -7.17 -2.83 19.57
CA VAL A 131 -6.07 -3.48 20.31
C VAL A 131 -4.87 -3.48 19.38
N ARG A 132 -3.80 -2.80 19.81
CA ARG A 132 -2.53 -2.74 19.08
C ARG A 132 -1.40 -3.08 20.03
N THR A 133 -0.63 -4.09 19.66
CA THR A 133 0.62 -4.47 20.30
C THR A 133 1.70 -3.50 19.84
N ILE A 134 2.37 -2.86 20.78
CA ILE A 134 3.50 -1.97 20.53
C ILE A 134 4.75 -2.75 20.92
N VAL A 135 5.61 -3.00 19.93
CA VAL A 135 6.85 -3.77 20.09
C VAL A 135 8.04 -2.82 19.99
N ASP A 136 9.01 -2.95 20.89
CA ASP A 136 10.31 -2.30 20.76
C ASP A 136 11.22 -3.13 19.85
N TRP A 137 11.17 -2.84 18.55
CA TRP A 137 11.95 -3.58 17.54
C TRP A 137 13.46 -3.44 17.70
N LYS A 138 13.92 -2.37 18.36
CA LYS A 138 15.34 -2.21 18.67
C LYS A 138 15.73 -3.18 19.79
N ALA A 139 14.90 -3.32 20.82
CA ALA A 139 15.11 -4.34 21.86
C ALA A 139 15.07 -5.75 21.28
N VAL A 140 14.13 -6.04 20.36
CA VAL A 140 14.11 -7.32 19.61
C VAL A 140 15.42 -7.54 18.87
N GLY A 141 15.92 -6.55 18.14
CA GLY A 141 17.20 -6.65 17.43
C GLY A 141 18.38 -6.93 18.37
N VAL A 142 18.40 -6.32 19.56
CA VAL A 142 19.44 -6.57 20.59
C VAL A 142 19.35 -7.99 21.14
N GLU A 143 18.16 -8.46 21.52
CA GLU A 143 17.95 -9.82 22.03
C GLU A 143 18.38 -10.89 21.02
N MET A 144 18.10 -10.65 19.74
CA MET A 144 18.52 -11.55 18.66
C MET A 144 20.04 -11.48 18.37
N GLY A 145 20.76 -10.50 18.94
CA GLY A 145 22.19 -10.27 18.70
C GLY A 145 22.47 -9.65 17.33
N TRP A 146 21.56 -8.81 16.83
CA TRP A 146 21.58 -8.24 15.48
C TRP A 146 22.04 -6.79 15.43
N GLU A 147 22.65 -6.25 16.47
CA GLU A 147 23.13 -4.86 16.49
C GLU A 147 24.20 -4.61 15.42
N GLY A 148 25.03 -5.61 15.15
CA GLY A 148 26.01 -5.59 14.05
C GLY A 148 25.34 -5.47 12.69
N MET A 149 24.29 -6.28 12.45
CA MET A 149 23.47 -6.23 11.23
C MET A 149 22.82 -4.86 11.05
N MET A 150 22.15 -4.34 12.09
CA MET A 150 21.46 -3.05 12.06
C MET A 150 22.43 -1.90 11.78
N ARG A 151 23.62 -1.94 12.39
CA ARG A 151 24.68 -0.95 12.16
C ARG A 151 25.19 -1.01 10.72
N LEU A 152 25.48 -2.22 10.23
CA LEU A 152 25.96 -2.42 8.88
C LEU A 152 24.96 -1.93 7.84
N PHE A 153 23.66 -2.21 8.02
CA PHE A 153 22.61 -1.72 7.14
C PHE A 153 22.52 -0.19 7.17
N ARG A 154 22.56 0.43 8.34
CA ARG A 154 22.57 1.90 8.47
C ARG A 154 23.74 2.52 7.72
N ASP A 155 24.93 1.94 7.87
CA ASP A 155 26.17 2.50 7.33
C ASP A 155 26.32 2.30 5.83
N ARG A 156 25.92 1.12 5.31
CA ARG A 156 26.10 0.72 3.91
C ARG A 156 24.85 0.85 3.06
N GLY A 157 23.68 0.74 3.69
CA GLY A 157 22.36 0.64 3.08
C GLY A 157 22.12 -0.67 2.32
N SER A 158 23.02 -1.64 2.40
CA SER A 158 22.85 -2.99 1.85
C SER A 158 23.60 -4.01 2.69
N ILE A 159 22.98 -5.16 2.94
CA ILE A 159 23.52 -6.28 3.71
C ILE A 159 23.12 -7.62 3.12
N ASN A 160 23.98 -8.63 3.28
CA ASN A 160 23.68 -10.03 2.98
C ASN A 160 23.55 -10.81 4.30
N LEU A 161 22.52 -11.65 4.41
CA LEU A 161 22.19 -12.41 5.62
C LEU A 161 21.87 -13.87 5.28
N ASP A 162 22.21 -14.78 6.19
CA ASP A 162 21.74 -16.17 6.12
C ASP A 162 20.27 -16.23 6.53
N CYS A 163 19.45 -16.94 5.75
CA CYS A 163 18.01 -17.07 6.04
C CYS A 163 17.42 -18.40 5.57
N PHE A 164 17.70 -18.80 4.33
CA PHE A 164 17.06 -19.96 3.70
C PHE A 164 17.98 -21.18 3.56
N GLY A 165 19.06 -21.25 4.35
CA GLY A 165 19.95 -22.41 4.34
C GLY A 165 19.23 -23.72 4.69
N TRP A 166 18.21 -23.66 5.54
CA TRP A 166 17.38 -24.81 5.92
C TRP A 166 16.62 -25.43 4.74
N VAL A 167 16.26 -24.63 3.72
CA VAL A 167 15.60 -25.11 2.50
C VAL A 167 16.55 -26.00 1.70
N LEU A 168 17.81 -25.60 1.59
CA LEU A 168 18.84 -26.30 0.83
C LEU A 168 19.31 -27.59 1.53
N GLN A 169 19.10 -27.69 2.84
CA GLN A 169 19.39 -28.88 3.63
C GLN A 169 18.31 -29.97 3.48
N ASP A 170 17.11 -29.63 3.00
CA ASP A 170 16.05 -30.58 2.68
C ASP A 170 16.12 -30.96 1.18
N PRO A 171 16.54 -32.19 0.82
CA PRO A 171 16.74 -32.58 -0.57
C PRO A 171 15.48 -32.52 -1.42
N GLU A 172 14.31 -32.70 -0.80
CA GLU A 172 13.03 -32.62 -1.50
C GLU A 172 12.68 -31.16 -1.81
N LEU A 173 12.88 -30.23 -0.87
CA LEU A 173 12.66 -28.81 -1.13
C LEU A 173 13.65 -28.26 -2.18
N ALA A 174 14.92 -28.68 -2.13
CA ALA A 174 15.91 -28.32 -3.15
C ALA A 174 15.50 -28.81 -4.54
N THR A 175 14.95 -30.03 -4.62
CA THR A 175 14.40 -30.58 -5.87
C THR A 175 13.18 -29.78 -6.35
N ILE A 176 12.26 -29.45 -5.45
CA ILE A 176 11.07 -28.62 -5.76
C ILE A 176 11.48 -27.26 -6.31
N LEU A 177 12.51 -26.64 -5.73
CA LEU A 177 13.05 -25.35 -6.17
C LEU A 177 13.56 -25.40 -7.62
N ASP A 178 14.43 -26.35 -7.92
CA ASP A 178 14.99 -26.55 -9.27
C ASP A 178 13.90 -26.90 -10.29
N GLU A 179 13.05 -27.88 -9.99
CA GLU A 179 11.96 -28.29 -10.89
C GLU A 179 10.95 -27.16 -11.11
N SER A 180 10.67 -26.33 -10.10
CA SER A 180 9.78 -25.17 -10.23
C SER A 180 10.32 -24.17 -11.25
N TYR A 181 11.60 -23.80 -11.16
CA TYR A 181 12.21 -22.88 -12.14
C TYR A 181 12.15 -23.43 -13.56
N LYS A 182 12.47 -24.72 -13.74
CA LYS A 182 12.40 -25.39 -15.05
C LYS A 182 10.97 -25.43 -15.61
N MET A 183 9.98 -25.75 -14.77
CA MET A 183 8.56 -25.74 -15.16
C MET A 183 8.13 -24.35 -15.63
N TYR A 184 8.44 -23.31 -14.85
CA TYR A 184 8.04 -21.94 -15.20
C TYR A 184 8.80 -21.39 -16.42
N GLU A 185 10.06 -21.79 -16.62
CA GLU A 185 10.81 -21.47 -17.82
C GLU A 185 10.18 -22.11 -19.06
N TYR A 186 9.80 -23.39 -18.98
CA TYR A 186 9.15 -24.09 -20.07
C TYR A 186 7.88 -23.36 -20.55
N HIS A 187 7.10 -22.81 -19.61
CA HIS A 187 5.90 -22.02 -19.89
C HIS A 187 6.17 -20.54 -20.21
N SER A 188 7.43 -20.10 -20.15
CA SER A 188 7.80 -18.71 -20.44
C SER A 188 7.98 -18.47 -21.93
N ARG A 189 7.15 -17.59 -22.51
CA ARG A 189 7.34 -17.14 -23.90
C ARG A 189 8.45 -16.09 -24.02
N ARG A 190 9.05 -16.00 -25.21
CA ARG A 190 9.77 -14.80 -25.65
C ARG A 190 8.77 -13.71 -26.06
N ILE A 191 9.02 -12.46 -25.71
CA ILE A 191 8.14 -11.34 -26.06
C ILE A 191 8.65 -10.69 -27.34
N ASN A 192 7.89 -10.81 -28.44
CA ASN A 192 8.27 -10.30 -29.78
C ASN A 192 9.64 -10.82 -30.26
N GLY A 193 9.95 -12.09 -29.97
CA GLY A 193 11.25 -12.70 -30.33
C GLY A 193 12.44 -12.26 -29.47
N ASN A 194 12.28 -11.25 -28.62
CA ASN A 194 13.35 -10.75 -27.76
C ASN A 194 13.68 -11.72 -26.62
N SER A 195 14.95 -11.72 -26.20
CA SER A 195 15.41 -12.41 -24.99
C SER A 195 14.62 -11.93 -23.77
N ASN A 196 14.41 -12.84 -22.82
CA ASN A 196 13.84 -12.51 -21.53
C ASN A 196 14.84 -11.81 -20.58
N MET A 197 16.10 -11.63 -21.01
CA MET A 197 17.16 -10.93 -20.25
C MET A 197 17.39 -11.56 -18.87
N GLY A 198 17.30 -12.88 -18.76
CA GLY A 198 17.43 -13.62 -17.50
C GLY A 198 16.25 -13.50 -16.51
N TRP A 199 15.10 -12.97 -16.94
CA TRP A 199 13.91 -12.86 -16.09
C TRP A 199 12.88 -13.96 -16.37
N CYS A 200 12.36 -14.58 -15.31
CA CYS A 200 11.25 -15.52 -15.37
C CYS A 200 9.94 -14.79 -15.02
N ARG A 201 9.42 -14.04 -16.00
CA ARG A 201 8.30 -13.09 -15.82
C ARG A 201 6.94 -13.77 -15.60
N THR A 202 6.86 -15.09 -15.60
CA THR A 202 5.63 -15.85 -15.34
C THR A 202 5.52 -16.35 -13.90
N MET A 203 6.65 -16.42 -13.19
CA MET A 203 6.75 -17.02 -11.86
C MET A 203 6.45 -16.00 -10.77
N TYR A 204 5.18 -15.86 -10.38
CA TYR A 204 4.76 -14.97 -9.28
C TYR A 204 4.34 -15.71 -8.03
N HIS A 205 3.78 -16.92 -8.12
CA HIS A 205 3.17 -17.60 -6.98
C HIS A 205 3.59 -19.06 -6.84
N SER A 206 4.76 -19.41 -7.39
CA SER A 206 5.35 -20.73 -7.24
C SER A 206 5.43 -21.17 -5.78
N PRO A 207 5.44 -22.49 -5.48
CA PRO A 207 5.54 -22.98 -4.11
C PRO A 207 6.70 -22.37 -3.34
N MET A 208 7.88 -22.25 -3.95
CA MET A 208 9.05 -21.66 -3.30
C MET A 208 8.92 -20.15 -3.05
N GLN A 209 8.22 -19.41 -3.91
CA GLN A 209 7.87 -18.02 -3.59
C GLN A 209 6.92 -17.95 -2.40
N GLN A 210 5.94 -18.86 -2.28
CA GLN A 210 5.06 -18.88 -1.12
C GLN A 210 5.83 -19.20 0.16
N LEU A 211 6.71 -20.21 0.15
CA LEU A 211 7.60 -20.53 1.29
C LEU A 211 8.32 -19.29 1.80
N MET A 212 9.00 -18.59 0.89
CA MET A 212 9.81 -17.42 1.18
C MET A 212 8.98 -16.25 1.71
N ARG A 213 7.73 -16.08 1.25
CA ARG A 213 6.85 -15.00 1.70
C ARG A 213 6.32 -15.19 3.11
N GLY A 214 6.04 -16.44 3.48
CA GLY A 214 5.59 -16.80 4.81
C GLY A 214 6.72 -17.00 5.81
N ASP A 215 7.99 -16.82 5.41
CA ASP A 215 9.13 -17.10 6.26
C ASP A 215 9.21 -16.11 7.44
N PRO A 216 9.15 -16.61 8.69
CA PRO A 216 9.12 -15.78 9.87
C PRO A 216 10.45 -15.07 10.15
N GLN A 217 11.59 -15.71 9.86
CA GLN A 217 12.90 -15.10 10.09
C GLN A 217 13.14 -13.96 9.10
N TYR A 218 12.78 -14.16 7.84
CA TYR A 218 12.89 -13.14 6.81
C TYR A 218 12.00 -11.92 7.12
N TRP A 219 10.77 -12.15 7.60
CA TRP A 219 9.92 -11.07 8.09
C TRP A 219 10.52 -10.37 9.30
N LEU A 220 11.11 -11.11 10.25
CA LEU A 220 11.70 -10.54 11.45
C LEU A 220 12.89 -9.63 11.14
N TYR A 221 13.74 -9.98 10.16
CA TYR A 221 14.79 -9.08 9.67
C TYR A 221 14.21 -7.74 9.19
N TYR A 222 13.13 -7.81 8.40
CA TYR A 222 12.45 -6.62 7.91
C TYR A 222 11.83 -5.80 9.04
N ALA A 223 11.12 -6.45 9.96
CA ALA A 223 10.48 -5.77 11.08
C ALA A 223 11.49 -5.03 11.97
N VAL A 224 12.66 -5.64 12.23
CA VAL A 224 13.75 -5.01 12.97
C VAL A 224 14.40 -3.87 12.20
N LEU A 225 14.74 -4.06 10.92
CA LEU A 225 15.39 -3.02 10.11
C LEU A 225 14.49 -1.81 9.84
N ARG A 226 13.17 -2.03 9.79
CA ARG A 226 12.17 -0.99 9.56
C ARG A 226 11.54 -0.43 10.83
N GLU A 227 11.74 -1.11 11.95
CA GLU A 227 11.07 -0.86 13.23
C GLU A 227 9.53 -0.86 13.10
N ASP A 228 8.98 -1.75 12.26
CA ASP A 228 7.54 -1.82 11.96
C ASP A 228 7.10 -3.26 11.59
N PRO A 229 6.09 -3.84 12.26
CA PRO A 229 5.60 -5.16 11.92
C PRO A 229 4.66 -5.18 10.72
N HIS A 230 3.98 -4.06 10.39
CA HIS A 230 2.86 -3.99 9.46
C HIS A 230 3.29 -4.06 8.01
N LEU A 231 3.88 -5.20 7.66
CA LEU A 231 4.50 -5.45 6.39
C LEU A 231 3.73 -6.53 5.65
N VAL A 232 3.59 -6.38 4.35
CA VAL A 232 2.98 -7.39 3.49
C VAL A 232 3.89 -7.71 2.32
N SER A 233 3.89 -8.96 1.90
CA SER A 233 4.61 -9.37 0.71
C SER A 233 3.97 -8.80 -0.53
N TYR A 234 4.76 -8.19 -1.40
CA TYR A 234 4.33 -7.81 -2.72
C TYR A 234 4.59 -8.93 -3.74
N PRO A 235 3.57 -9.42 -4.47
CA PRO A 235 3.78 -10.38 -5.55
C PRO A 235 4.69 -9.82 -6.65
N TYR A 236 5.84 -10.46 -6.86
CA TYR A 236 6.82 -10.05 -7.87
C TYR A 236 7.42 -11.28 -8.56
N TYR A 237 7.83 -11.12 -9.81
CA TYR A 237 8.41 -12.19 -10.61
C TYR A 237 9.87 -12.46 -10.26
N THR A 238 10.42 -13.56 -10.75
CA THR A 238 11.77 -14.03 -10.40
C THR A 238 12.79 -13.77 -11.51
N LYS A 239 14.07 -13.94 -11.17
CA LYS A 239 15.15 -14.09 -12.15
C LYS A 239 15.51 -15.56 -12.28
N TYR A 240 15.68 -15.98 -13.52
CA TYR A 240 16.26 -17.26 -13.88
C TYR A 240 17.18 -17.00 -15.06
N THR A 241 18.43 -16.69 -14.72
CA THR A 241 19.44 -16.23 -15.66
C THR A 241 20.29 -17.39 -16.12
N LYS A 242 20.64 -17.44 -17.40
CA LYS A 242 21.58 -18.42 -17.98
C LYS A 242 22.82 -17.73 -18.53
N ALA A 243 23.89 -18.50 -18.69
CA ALA A 243 25.13 -18.00 -19.27
C ALA A 243 24.87 -17.33 -20.64
N GLY A 244 25.39 -16.11 -20.81
CA GLY A 244 25.22 -15.29 -22.01
C GLY A 244 23.99 -14.37 -22.00
N ASP A 245 23.08 -14.48 -21.02
CA ASP A 245 21.95 -13.54 -20.93
C ASP A 245 22.45 -12.09 -20.70
N PRO A 246 21.85 -11.09 -21.39
CA PRO A 246 22.24 -9.69 -21.25
C PRO A 246 21.64 -9.09 -19.97
N THR A 247 22.25 -9.39 -18.83
CA THR A 247 21.77 -9.00 -17.51
C THR A 247 22.25 -7.65 -17.01
N TYR A 248 23.18 -7.00 -17.71
CA TYR A 248 23.74 -5.73 -17.23
C TYR A 248 22.70 -4.61 -17.26
N PHE A 249 22.47 -3.97 -16.12
CA PHE A 249 21.73 -2.72 -15.99
C PHE A 249 22.07 -2.07 -14.66
N ARG A 250 21.89 -0.75 -14.56
CA ARG A 250 21.95 0.02 -13.31
C ARG A 250 20.81 1.03 -13.28
N HIS A 251 20.25 1.25 -12.10
CA HIS A 251 19.13 2.15 -11.86
C HIS A 251 19.02 2.48 -10.36
N ILE A 252 18.17 3.43 -10.02
CA ILE A 252 17.68 3.67 -8.67
C ILE A 252 16.16 3.60 -8.69
N ASP A 253 15.57 2.90 -7.72
CA ASP A 253 14.13 2.56 -7.70
C ASP A 253 13.22 3.68 -7.20
N CYS A 254 13.78 4.87 -7.00
CA CYS A 254 13.04 6.07 -6.69
C CYS A 254 13.48 7.23 -7.59
N ASN A 255 12.56 8.15 -7.82
CA ASN A 255 12.91 9.49 -8.28
C ASN A 255 13.67 10.22 -7.15
N ILE A 256 14.90 10.64 -7.42
CA ILE A 256 15.82 11.21 -6.43
C ILE A 256 15.28 12.54 -5.89
N ALA A 257 14.79 13.42 -6.77
CA ALA A 257 14.26 14.71 -6.38
C ALA A 257 13.01 14.55 -5.51
N ASP A 258 12.07 13.69 -5.90
CA ASP A 258 10.88 13.40 -5.10
C ASP A 258 11.23 12.69 -3.79
N ALA A 259 12.18 11.75 -3.78
CA ALA A 259 12.62 11.08 -2.56
C ALA A 259 13.24 12.07 -1.56
N VAL A 260 14.08 13.00 -2.02
CA VAL A 260 14.65 14.07 -1.17
C VAL A 260 13.57 15.01 -0.65
N LYS A 261 12.58 15.35 -1.49
CA LYS A 261 11.52 16.32 -1.14
C LYS A 261 10.44 15.74 -0.22
N THR A 262 10.06 14.49 -0.44
CA THR A 262 8.86 13.89 0.18
C THR A 262 9.16 12.70 1.07
N SER A 263 10.38 12.13 0.99
CA SER A 263 10.71 10.83 1.59
C SER A 263 9.83 9.66 1.12
N ASN A 264 9.06 9.84 0.03
CA ASN A 264 8.23 8.77 -0.52
C ASN A 264 9.09 7.59 -0.97
N GLY A 265 8.74 6.38 -0.51
CA GLY A 265 9.48 5.16 -0.82
C GLY A 265 10.86 5.04 -0.16
N ALA A 266 11.34 6.06 0.56
CA ALA A 266 12.67 6.06 1.20
C ALA A 266 12.79 5.01 2.32
N ASN A 267 11.67 4.71 2.98
CA ASN A 267 11.58 3.75 4.08
C ASN A 267 11.23 2.32 3.62
N MET A 268 10.95 2.14 2.32
CA MET A 268 10.86 0.80 1.77
C MET A 268 12.25 0.14 1.89
N ILE A 269 12.31 -1.17 2.02
CA ILE A 269 13.56 -1.92 1.86
C ILE A 269 13.32 -3.07 0.90
N GLN A 270 14.29 -3.26 0.00
CA GLN A 270 14.22 -4.22 -1.08
C GLN A 270 14.93 -5.49 -0.69
N GLY A 271 14.37 -6.59 -1.16
CA GLY A 271 14.78 -7.92 -0.73
C GLY A 271 14.99 -8.84 -1.91
N SER A 272 16.05 -9.64 -1.85
CA SER A 272 16.27 -10.70 -2.82
C SER A 272 16.88 -11.91 -2.16
N VAL A 273 16.37 -13.09 -2.50
CA VAL A 273 16.94 -14.38 -2.10
C VAL A 273 17.72 -14.93 -3.28
N SER A 274 18.97 -15.31 -3.07
CA SER A 274 19.74 -16.04 -4.06
C SER A 274 19.63 -17.53 -3.81
N TRP A 275 19.31 -18.30 -4.84
CA TRP A 275 19.17 -19.75 -4.75
C TRP A 275 20.40 -20.50 -5.27
N ASP A 276 21.31 -19.78 -5.92
CA ASP A 276 22.59 -20.28 -6.39
C ASP A 276 23.74 -19.49 -5.73
N ASP A 277 24.93 -20.07 -5.71
CA ASP A 277 26.13 -19.32 -5.31
C ASP A 277 26.48 -18.29 -6.39
N GLU A 278 26.36 -17.02 -6.06
CA GLU A 278 26.76 -15.92 -6.94
C GLU A 278 28.29 -15.81 -7.04
N ASP A 279 28.78 -15.04 -8.01
CA ASP A 279 30.18 -14.61 -8.07
C ASP A 279 30.26 -13.14 -8.48
N SER A 280 31.45 -12.55 -8.43
CA SER A 280 31.64 -11.13 -8.75
C SER A 280 31.28 -10.76 -10.20
N ALA A 281 31.23 -11.73 -11.12
CA ALA A 281 30.82 -11.49 -12.50
C ALA A 281 29.32 -11.76 -12.73
N ASN A 282 28.64 -12.42 -11.79
CA ASN A 282 27.21 -12.77 -11.85
C ASN A 282 26.53 -12.53 -10.50
N CYS A 283 26.47 -11.27 -10.06
CA CYS A 283 25.82 -10.85 -8.82
C CYS A 283 25.10 -9.51 -9.02
N THR A 284 24.61 -8.94 -7.93
CA THR A 284 24.09 -7.58 -7.91
C THR A 284 25.19 -6.62 -7.52
N GLN A 285 25.23 -5.48 -8.20
CA GLN A 285 26.10 -4.37 -7.83
C GLN A 285 25.29 -3.29 -7.14
N VAL A 286 25.85 -2.65 -6.12
CA VAL A 286 25.21 -1.53 -5.41
C VAL A 286 26.23 -0.40 -5.19
N LEU A 287 25.76 0.84 -5.25
CA LEU A 287 26.57 2.04 -5.00
C LEU A 287 26.57 2.36 -3.50
N ILE A 288 27.41 1.66 -2.74
CA ILE A 288 27.40 1.67 -1.26
C ILE A 288 27.55 3.08 -0.71
N GLY A 289 26.69 3.40 0.28
CA GLY A 289 26.73 4.68 0.99
C GLY A 289 26.01 5.84 0.29
N PHE A 290 25.48 5.64 -0.92
CA PHE A 290 24.79 6.70 -1.66
C PHE A 290 23.56 7.25 -0.91
N HIS A 291 22.83 6.39 -0.18
CA HIS A 291 21.66 6.78 0.62
C HIS A 291 21.97 7.88 1.64
N LYS A 292 23.22 7.98 2.13
CA LYS A 292 23.66 9.01 3.08
C LYS A 292 23.93 10.35 2.41
N ILE A 293 24.22 10.35 1.12
CA ILE A 293 24.58 11.56 0.36
C ILE A 293 23.47 12.03 -0.59
N ILE A 294 22.36 11.30 -0.72
CA ILE A 294 21.32 11.54 -1.73
C ILE A 294 20.86 13.00 -1.79
N LYS A 295 20.72 13.67 -0.64
CA LYS A 295 20.40 15.10 -0.55
C LYS A 295 21.51 15.98 -1.14
N GLY A 296 22.76 15.77 -0.70
CA GLY A 296 23.90 16.52 -1.22
C GLY A 296 24.19 16.23 -2.70
N TYR A 297 23.83 15.05 -3.17
CA TYR A 297 23.84 14.68 -4.58
C TYR A 297 22.77 15.43 -5.38
N GLN A 298 21.54 15.56 -4.85
CA GLN A 298 20.50 16.38 -5.48
C GLN A 298 20.93 17.86 -5.56
N ASP A 299 21.51 18.42 -4.50
CA ASP A 299 22.05 19.79 -4.53
C ASP A 299 23.13 19.95 -5.64
N TRP A 300 23.94 18.91 -5.86
CA TRP A 300 24.91 18.89 -6.96
C TRP A 300 24.24 18.86 -8.34
N ARG A 301 23.17 18.06 -8.52
CA ARG A 301 22.40 18.01 -9.78
C ARG A 301 21.85 19.39 -10.13
N GLU A 302 21.22 20.05 -9.16
CA GLU A 302 20.64 21.38 -9.32
C GLU A 302 21.70 22.42 -9.71
N THR A 303 22.82 22.46 -8.99
CA THR A 303 23.93 23.40 -9.28
C THR A 303 24.66 23.09 -10.59
N SER A 304 24.60 21.85 -11.06
CA SER A 304 25.22 21.41 -12.32
C SER A 304 24.24 21.40 -13.50
N ASN A 305 23.01 21.91 -13.33
CA ASN A 305 21.93 21.89 -14.34
C ASN A 305 21.62 20.49 -14.89
N VAL A 306 21.78 19.44 -14.08
CA VAL A 306 21.35 18.08 -14.42
C VAL A 306 19.85 18.00 -14.21
N LYS A 307 19.10 17.69 -15.28
CA LYS A 307 17.64 17.60 -15.21
C LYS A 307 17.19 16.46 -14.29
N ASP A 308 16.13 16.72 -13.53
CA ASP A 308 15.43 15.70 -12.79
C ASP A 308 14.71 14.72 -13.73
N SER A 309 14.58 13.47 -13.28
CA SER A 309 13.73 12.49 -13.94
C SER A 309 12.26 12.85 -13.76
N THR A 310 11.43 12.50 -14.74
CA THR A 310 9.96 12.60 -14.65
C THR A 310 9.30 11.26 -14.33
N GLY A 311 10.07 10.17 -14.25
CA GLY A 311 9.59 8.82 -13.97
C GLY A 311 9.70 8.42 -12.50
N TYR A 312 9.12 7.27 -12.16
CA TYR A 312 9.16 6.65 -10.83
C TYR A 312 10.53 6.05 -10.47
N ILE A 313 11.29 5.64 -11.49
CA ILE A 313 12.57 4.95 -11.42
C ILE A 313 13.53 5.71 -12.34
N GLU A 314 14.79 5.89 -11.92
CA GLU A 314 15.82 6.53 -12.75
C GLU A 314 16.83 5.50 -13.25
N LEU A 315 17.05 5.45 -14.57
CA LEU A 315 18.17 4.70 -15.14
C LEU A 315 19.48 5.33 -14.70
N TRP A 316 20.52 4.53 -14.54
CA TRP A 316 21.81 4.99 -14.04
C TRP A 316 22.95 4.72 -15.02
N GLU A 317 23.69 5.77 -15.36
CA GLU A 317 24.89 5.76 -16.18
C GLU A 317 26.00 6.52 -15.46
N ASP A 318 27.08 5.85 -15.05
CA ASP A 318 28.15 6.46 -14.24
C ASP A 318 28.74 7.73 -14.86
N THR A 319 28.87 7.80 -16.18
CA THR A 319 29.40 8.98 -16.89
C THR A 319 28.48 10.19 -16.82
N ARG A 320 27.17 9.97 -16.67
CA ARG A 320 26.14 11.01 -16.61
C ARG A 320 25.75 11.33 -15.17
N ASP A 321 25.46 10.30 -14.40
CA ASP A 321 24.81 10.41 -13.10
C ASP A 321 25.83 10.41 -11.94
N PHE A 322 27.02 9.84 -12.10
CA PHE A 322 28.07 9.86 -11.08
C PHE A 322 29.47 10.12 -11.68
N PRO A 323 29.62 11.25 -12.41
CA PRO A 323 30.86 11.59 -13.09
C PRO A 323 31.99 11.88 -12.08
N GLN A 324 33.22 12.05 -12.58
CA GLN A 324 34.40 12.25 -11.74
C GLN A 324 34.23 13.40 -10.73
N ALA A 325 33.64 14.53 -11.13
CA ALA A 325 33.36 15.65 -10.22
C ALA A 325 32.46 15.27 -9.02
N CYS A 326 31.53 14.33 -9.22
CA CYS A 326 30.69 13.80 -8.15
C CYS A 326 31.49 12.84 -7.25
N ARG A 327 32.33 11.99 -7.84
CA ARG A 327 33.24 11.08 -7.10
C ARG A 327 34.24 11.84 -6.24
N ASP A 328 34.80 12.93 -6.76
CA ASP A 328 35.73 13.80 -6.04
C ASP A 328 35.05 14.46 -4.83
N ARG A 329 33.77 14.82 -4.97
CA ARG A 329 32.94 15.37 -3.88
C ARG A 329 32.55 14.31 -2.86
N PHE A 330 32.35 13.06 -3.28
CA PHE A 330 31.88 11.96 -2.45
C PHE A 330 32.78 10.70 -2.55
N PRO A 331 34.05 10.78 -2.12
CA PRO A 331 35.04 9.73 -2.35
C PRO A 331 34.75 8.41 -1.63
N GLY A 332 33.87 8.41 -0.61
CA GLY A 332 33.45 7.22 0.12
C GLY A 332 32.34 6.39 -0.54
N VAL A 333 31.84 6.82 -1.71
CA VAL A 333 30.70 6.18 -2.40
C VAL A 333 31.21 5.46 -3.65
N GLN A 334 31.07 4.14 -3.68
CA GLN A 334 31.62 3.29 -4.74
C GLN A 334 30.75 2.07 -5.02
N TRP A 335 30.78 1.64 -6.29
CA TRP A 335 30.14 0.41 -6.71
C TRP A 335 30.82 -0.78 -6.04
N LYS A 336 30.00 -1.69 -5.52
CA LYS A 336 30.47 -2.95 -4.94
C LYS A 336 29.60 -4.11 -5.42
N ASP A 337 30.27 -5.21 -5.70
CA ASP A 337 29.65 -6.51 -5.98
C ASP A 337 29.19 -7.13 -4.66
N GLU A 338 27.87 -7.31 -4.49
CA GLU A 338 27.27 -7.93 -3.30
C GLU A 338 26.93 -9.40 -3.60
N VAL A 339 27.97 -10.23 -3.60
CA VAL A 339 27.90 -11.67 -3.83
C VAL A 339 27.11 -12.36 -2.70
N CYS A 340 26.04 -13.05 -3.06
CA CYS A 340 25.27 -13.90 -2.14
C CYS A 340 25.63 -15.38 -2.35
N LYS A 341 25.69 -16.15 -1.26
CA LYS A 341 25.67 -17.61 -1.34
C LYS A 341 24.24 -18.12 -1.55
N ALA A 342 24.11 -19.37 -2.00
CA ALA A 342 22.81 -20.02 -2.08
C ALA A 342 22.09 -19.99 -0.71
N GLY A 343 20.81 -19.60 -0.71
CA GLY A 343 19.98 -19.45 0.48
C GLY A 343 20.19 -18.14 1.27
N GLN A 344 21.14 -17.29 0.86
CA GLN A 344 21.31 -15.96 1.46
C GLN A 344 20.31 -14.96 0.89
N VAL A 345 19.99 -13.97 1.72
CA VAL A 345 19.17 -12.83 1.35
C VAL A 345 19.99 -11.57 1.33
N ARG A 346 19.76 -10.72 0.34
CA ARG A 346 20.25 -9.34 0.33
C ARG A 346 19.10 -8.40 0.62
N ILE A 347 19.29 -7.53 1.60
CA ILE A 347 18.38 -6.45 1.95
C ILE A 347 19.07 -5.13 1.62
N THR A 348 18.43 -4.29 0.80
CA THR A 348 18.99 -3.04 0.28
C THR A 348 18.00 -1.88 0.41
N SER A 349 18.51 -0.70 0.74
CA SER A 349 17.75 0.55 0.70
C SER A 349 17.44 0.94 -0.75
N PRO A 350 16.19 1.34 -1.07
CA PRO A 350 15.78 1.78 -2.40
C PRO A 350 16.45 3.09 -2.80
N LEU A 351 17.03 3.81 -1.84
CA LEU A 351 17.80 5.04 -2.06
C LEU A 351 19.20 4.76 -2.61
N ILE A 352 19.57 3.50 -2.85
CA ILE A 352 20.89 3.14 -3.40
C ILE A 352 20.75 2.76 -4.88
N PRO A 353 21.49 3.43 -5.78
CA PRO A 353 21.67 2.96 -7.14
C PRO A 353 22.22 1.55 -7.14
N HIS A 354 21.55 0.66 -7.85
CA HIS A 354 21.92 -0.74 -7.93
C HIS A 354 21.60 -1.33 -9.29
N GLY A 355 22.12 -2.53 -9.51
CA GLY A 355 22.08 -3.16 -10.82
C GLY A 355 22.48 -4.62 -10.77
N SER A 356 22.63 -5.22 -11.93
CA SER A 356 23.22 -6.55 -12.06
C SER A 356 24.47 -6.44 -12.90
N THR A 357 25.46 -7.28 -12.60
CA THR A 357 26.56 -7.52 -13.52
C THR A 357 26.02 -8.19 -14.79
N GLY A 358 26.78 -8.12 -15.88
CA GLY A 358 26.43 -8.83 -17.10
C GLY A 358 27.49 -8.71 -18.21
N PRO A 359 27.40 -9.54 -19.26
CA PRO A 359 26.44 -10.65 -19.42
C PRO A 359 26.65 -11.73 -18.36
N ALA A 360 25.61 -12.51 -18.08
CA ALA A 360 25.68 -13.54 -17.05
C ALA A 360 26.71 -14.62 -17.40
N THR A 361 27.52 -15.02 -16.44
CA THR A 361 28.59 -16.03 -16.63
C THR A 361 28.11 -17.46 -16.37
N LYS A 362 27.04 -17.62 -15.58
CA LYS A 362 26.49 -18.91 -15.17
C LYS A 362 24.99 -18.80 -14.84
N GLU A 363 24.40 -19.93 -14.50
CA GLU A 363 23.04 -19.96 -13.99
C GLU A 363 22.92 -19.17 -12.69
N ARG A 364 21.83 -18.40 -12.55
CA ARG A 364 21.52 -17.65 -11.32
C ARG A 364 20.02 -17.48 -11.16
N CYS A 365 19.50 -18.09 -10.12
CA CYS A 365 18.13 -18.04 -9.66
C CYS A 365 18.01 -17.04 -8.52
N THR A 366 17.10 -16.07 -8.66
CA THR A 366 16.85 -15.08 -7.63
C THR A 366 15.35 -14.85 -7.48
N MET A 367 14.86 -14.83 -6.24
CA MET A 367 13.49 -14.45 -5.91
C MET A 367 13.47 -13.11 -5.17
N LEU A 368 12.37 -12.37 -5.29
CA LEU A 368 12.27 -10.98 -4.84
C LEU A 368 11.08 -10.81 -3.87
N PRO A 369 11.17 -11.31 -2.62
CA PRO A 369 10.14 -11.15 -1.61
C PRO A 369 10.24 -9.74 -0.99
N TRP A 370 9.59 -8.77 -1.62
CA TRP A 370 9.57 -7.41 -1.09
C TRP A 370 8.48 -7.29 -0.04
N PHE A 371 8.85 -6.87 1.17
CA PHE A 371 7.88 -6.57 2.22
C PHE A 371 7.67 -5.06 2.32
N VAL A 372 6.47 -4.64 1.97
CA VAL A 372 6.04 -3.24 1.88
C VAL A 372 5.10 -2.93 3.03
N LYS A 373 5.13 -1.69 3.53
CA LYS A 373 4.29 -1.33 4.68
C LYS A 373 2.84 -1.10 4.26
N VAL A 374 1.92 -1.57 5.10
CA VAL A 374 0.53 -1.12 5.11
C VAL A 374 0.36 -0.10 6.24
N HIS A 375 -0.31 1.00 5.96
CA HIS A 375 -0.56 2.05 6.96
C HIS A 375 -1.61 1.60 7.99
N ASP A 376 -1.69 2.34 9.11
CA ASP A 376 -2.56 2.01 10.24
C ASP A 376 -4.06 2.00 9.90
N ASP A 377 -4.47 2.62 8.78
CA ASP A 377 -5.82 2.52 8.23
C ASP A 377 -6.14 1.14 7.61
N MET A 378 -5.11 0.28 7.50
CA MET A 378 -5.16 -1.06 6.94
C MET A 378 -5.80 -1.10 5.54
N SER A 379 -5.57 -0.04 4.77
CA SER A 379 -6.12 0.18 3.44
C SER A 379 -5.06 0.74 2.49
N THR A 380 -4.31 1.74 2.94
CA THR A 380 -3.30 2.41 2.12
C THR A 380 -1.94 1.74 2.26
N MET A 381 -1.23 1.67 1.13
CA MET A 381 0.12 1.12 1.03
C MET A 381 1.15 2.26 1.09
N GLU A 382 2.36 1.94 1.52
CA GLU A 382 3.46 2.91 1.74
C GLU A 382 3.80 3.80 0.54
N VAL A 383 3.81 3.25 -0.68
CA VAL A 383 4.14 4.01 -1.90
C VAL A 383 2.85 4.37 -2.63
N PRO A 384 2.59 5.68 -2.86
CA PRO A 384 1.47 6.10 -3.69
C PRO A 384 1.51 5.43 -5.08
N GLY A 385 0.37 4.86 -5.51
CA GLY A 385 0.26 4.19 -6.81
C GLY A 385 0.65 2.70 -6.83
N MET A 386 1.15 2.15 -5.72
CA MET A 386 1.41 0.70 -5.55
C MET A 386 0.12 -0.16 -5.62
N GLY A 387 -1.04 0.48 -5.44
CA GLY A 387 -2.34 -0.15 -5.22
C GLY A 387 -2.77 -0.05 -3.76
N LEU A 388 -4.01 -0.45 -3.48
CA LEU A 388 -4.57 -0.56 -2.13
C LEU A 388 -4.26 -1.94 -1.53
N TYR A 389 -4.26 -2.04 -0.19
CA TYR A 389 -4.12 -3.31 0.52
C TYR A 389 -5.08 -4.38 -0.01
N ALA A 390 -6.34 -4.01 -0.28
CA ALA A 390 -7.35 -4.94 -0.80
C ALA A 390 -7.00 -5.50 -2.18
N GLU A 391 -6.35 -4.71 -3.04
CA GLU A 391 -5.92 -5.16 -4.37
C GLU A 391 -4.74 -6.13 -4.25
N ILE A 392 -3.80 -5.86 -3.34
CA ILE A 392 -2.67 -6.77 -3.05
C ILE A 392 -3.16 -8.07 -2.40
N ALA A 393 -4.13 -7.98 -1.48
CA ALA A 393 -4.76 -9.15 -0.88
C ALA A 393 -5.48 -10.00 -1.92
N THR A 394 -6.19 -9.36 -2.86
CA THR A 394 -6.83 -10.06 -3.99
C THR A 394 -5.79 -10.76 -4.85
N ALA A 395 -4.66 -10.12 -5.15
CA ALA A 395 -3.58 -10.72 -5.92
C ALA A 395 -3.02 -12.00 -5.25
N HIS A 396 -2.83 -12.00 -3.93
CA HIS A 396 -2.45 -13.22 -3.18
C HIS A 396 -3.53 -14.30 -3.20
N GLN A 397 -4.80 -13.92 -3.03
CA GLN A 397 -5.91 -14.87 -2.99
C GLN A 397 -6.16 -15.54 -4.35
N GLN A 398 -6.01 -14.77 -5.43
CA GLN A 398 -6.25 -15.22 -6.80
C GLN A 398 -4.97 -15.69 -7.51
N LEU A 399 -3.82 -15.61 -6.84
CA LEU A 399 -2.49 -15.98 -7.37
C LEU A 399 -2.17 -15.25 -8.68
N THR A 400 -2.52 -13.97 -8.75
CA THR A 400 -2.31 -13.09 -9.91
C THR A 400 -1.26 -12.03 -9.60
N THR A 401 -0.77 -11.35 -10.63
CA THR A 401 0.09 -10.18 -10.41
C THR A 401 -0.65 -9.06 -9.68
N ALA A 402 0.08 -8.30 -8.86
CA ALA A 402 -0.39 -7.04 -8.33
C ALA A 402 -0.71 -6.02 -9.46
N PRO A 403 -1.56 -4.99 -9.21
CA PRO A 403 -1.99 -4.05 -10.24
C PRO A 403 -0.83 -3.24 -10.85
N THR A 404 0.19 -2.92 -10.06
CA THR A 404 1.38 -2.18 -10.47
C THR A 404 2.65 -2.89 -9.97
N LEU A 405 3.80 -2.28 -10.17
CA LEU A 405 5.05 -2.66 -9.50
C LEU A 405 5.09 -1.99 -8.11
N PRO A 406 5.95 -2.44 -7.18
CA PRO A 406 6.05 -1.83 -5.84
C PRO A 406 6.39 -0.34 -5.84
N SER A 407 7.06 0.16 -6.87
CA SER A 407 7.32 1.60 -7.05
C SER A 407 6.09 2.41 -7.52
N GLY A 408 4.94 1.76 -7.72
CA GLY A 408 3.75 2.34 -8.35
C GLY A 408 3.80 2.36 -9.88
N HIS A 409 4.94 1.99 -10.47
CA HIS A 409 5.10 1.95 -11.92
C HIS A 409 4.16 0.90 -12.56
N PRO A 410 3.49 1.18 -13.69
CA PRO A 410 2.68 0.18 -14.39
C PRO A 410 3.47 -1.06 -14.81
N ASN A 411 2.81 -2.21 -14.85
CA ASN A 411 3.39 -3.47 -15.31
C ASN A 411 3.76 -3.41 -16.82
N ARG A 412 5.04 -3.14 -17.14
CA ARG A 412 5.55 -2.94 -18.51
C ARG A 412 5.21 -4.08 -19.47
N TYR A 413 5.22 -5.32 -18.99
CA TYR A 413 5.00 -6.51 -19.81
C TYR A 413 3.56 -7.04 -19.74
N ARG A 414 2.63 -6.21 -19.22
CA ARG A 414 1.26 -6.57 -18.82
C ARG A 414 1.26 -7.55 -17.63
N GLY A 415 0.31 -7.36 -16.71
CA GLY A 415 0.13 -8.26 -15.57
C GLY A 415 -0.51 -9.59 -15.99
N ILE A 416 -0.18 -10.67 -15.28
CA ILE A 416 -0.82 -11.98 -15.43
C ILE A 416 -2.11 -11.94 -14.62
N LYS A 417 -3.24 -12.02 -15.33
CA LYS A 417 -4.58 -11.81 -14.76
C LYS A 417 -5.25 -13.11 -14.28
N TRP A 418 -4.55 -14.22 -14.31
CA TRP A 418 -5.03 -15.53 -13.90
C TRP A 418 -3.91 -16.30 -13.21
N ALA A 419 -4.26 -17.22 -12.32
CA ALA A 419 -3.32 -18.10 -11.66
C ALA A 419 -2.60 -19.00 -12.68
N PHE A 420 -1.31 -19.28 -12.45
CA PHE A 420 -0.68 -20.41 -13.13
C PHE A 420 -1.33 -21.70 -12.61
N PRO A 421 -1.72 -22.67 -13.47
CA PRO A 421 -2.52 -23.82 -13.03
C PRO A 421 -1.91 -24.66 -11.90
N ALA A 422 -0.57 -24.67 -11.77
CA ALA A 422 0.13 -25.40 -10.72
C ALA A 422 0.20 -24.64 -9.38
N ASP A 423 -0.19 -23.37 -9.34
CA ASP A 423 -0.07 -22.56 -8.13
C ASP A 423 -1.18 -22.90 -7.14
N VAL A 424 -0.79 -23.02 -5.87
CA VAL A 424 -1.69 -23.38 -4.77
C VAL A 424 -1.58 -22.30 -3.68
N THR A 425 -2.72 -21.77 -3.27
CA THR A 425 -2.78 -20.78 -2.18
C THR A 425 -2.22 -21.38 -0.89
N PRO A 426 -1.24 -20.74 -0.24
CA PRO A 426 -0.65 -21.24 1.00
C PRO A 426 -1.67 -21.24 2.15
N SER A 427 -1.42 -22.04 3.18
CA SER A 427 -2.17 -22.02 4.44
C SER A 427 -1.17 -22.07 5.59
N TYR A 428 -0.60 -20.93 5.96
CA TYR A 428 0.43 -20.87 7.00
C TYR A 428 -0.16 -21.11 8.39
N SER A 429 0.62 -21.71 9.28
CA SER A 429 0.26 -21.94 10.68
C SER A 429 0.41 -20.66 11.54
N SER A 430 1.45 -19.86 11.29
CA SER A 430 1.66 -18.56 11.96
C SER A 430 0.67 -17.49 11.49
N SER A 431 0.08 -16.74 12.43
CA SER A 431 -0.83 -15.63 12.11
C SER A 431 -0.09 -14.43 11.51
N ILE A 432 1.16 -14.19 11.93
CA ILE A 432 2.09 -13.22 11.35
C ILE A 432 2.39 -13.59 9.90
N SER A 433 2.77 -14.83 9.59
CA SER A 433 3.00 -15.27 8.20
C SER A 433 1.75 -15.13 7.33
N ARG A 434 0.56 -15.40 7.91
CA ARG A 434 -0.74 -15.14 7.26
C ARG A 434 -0.98 -13.66 7.02
N ALA A 435 -0.61 -12.78 7.95
CA ALA A 435 -0.73 -11.33 7.79
C ALA A 435 0.19 -10.79 6.69
N VAL A 436 1.45 -11.26 6.67
CA VAL A 436 2.43 -10.92 5.61
C VAL A 436 1.90 -11.30 4.22
N SER A 437 1.19 -12.42 4.11
CA SER A 437 0.60 -12.87 2.83
C SER A 437 -0.85 -12.40 2.63
N CYS A 438 -1.30 -11.38 3.36
CA CYS A 438 -2.65 -10.80 3.27
C CYS A 438 -3.82 -11.77 3.52
N GLN A 439 -3.58 -12.91 4.16
CA GLN A 439 -4.62 -13.88 4.56
C GLN A 439 -5.32 -13.47 5.86
N LEU A 440 -4.64 -12.67 6.68
CA LEU A 440 -5.19 -11.96 7.82
C LEU A 440 -4.80 -10.49 7.70
N ARG A 441 -5.58 -9.62 8.34
CA ARG A 441 -5.17 -8.22 8.54
C ARG A 441 -4.27 -8.11 9.75
N TRP A 442 -3.38 -7.13 9.77
CA TRP A 442 -2.52 -6.87 10.93
C TRP A 442 -3.31 -6.51 12.19
N ASP A 443 -4.49 -5.88 12.06
CA ASP A 443 -5.39 -5.58 13.18
C ASP A 443 -6.25 -6.78 13.66
N SER A 444 -6.02 -7.98 13.10
CA SER A 444 -6.67 -9.21 13.55
C SER A 444 -6.27 -9.56 14.99
N PRO A 445 -7.21 -9.92 15.88
CA PRO A 445 -6.89 -10.39 17.23
C PRO A 445 -5.89 -11.55 17.28
N LEU A 446 -5.90 -12.44 16.27
CA LEU A 446 -4.94 -13.55 16.19
C LEU A 446 -3.50 -13.07 15.96
N VAL A 447 -3.34 -12.05 15.10
CA VAL A 447 -2.02 -11.47 14.80
C VAL A 447 -1.52 -10.68 16.01
N GLN A 448 -2.41 -9.90 16.64
CA GLN A 448 -2.08 -9.14 17.84
C GLN A 448 -1.69 -10.05 19.01
N ALA A 449 -2.41 -11.17 19.21
CA ALA A 449 -2.06 -12.13 20.25
C ALA A 449 -0.70 -12.81 20.01
N GLU A 450 -0.37 -13.16 18.76
CA GLU A 450 0.94 -13.76 18.43
C GLU A 450 2.08 -12.75 18.59
N LEU A 451 1.89 -11.50 18.14
CA LEU A 451 2.86 -10.42 18.39
C LEU A 451 3.09 -10.21 19.90
N GLN A 452 2.01 -10.22 20.68
CA GLN A 452 2.08 -10.06 22.13
C GLN A 452 2.86 -11.20 22.78
N ALA A 453 2.54 -12.45 22.41
CA ALA A 453 3.17 -13.64 22.97
C ALA A 453 4.67 -13.74 22.66
N LEU A 454 5.10 -13.22 21.51
CA LEU A 454 6.50 -13.32 21.06
C LEU A 454 7.36 -12.13 21.49
N PHE A 455 6.79 -10.92 21.58
CA PHE A 455 7.59 -9.69 21.61
C PHE A 455 7.29 -8.73 22.76
N LEU A 456 6.30 -9.00 23.64
CA LEU A 456 6.16 -8.21 24.87
C LEU A 456 7.05 -8.76 26.00
N ASP A 457 7.01 -10.06 26.23
CA ASP A 457 7.91 -10.76 27.15
C ASP A 457 9.03 -11.40 26.32
N LEU A 458 9.97 -10.55 25.90
CA LEU A 458 10.99 -10.89 24.93
C LEU A 458 11.91 -12.01 25.43
N GLU A 459 11.76 -13.21 24.86
CA GLU A 459 12.60 -14.38 25.11
C GLU A 459 13.09 -14.95 23.77
N ARG A 460 14.40 -14.85 23.51
CA ARG A 460 14.99 -15.37 22.26
C ARG A 460 14.57 -16.80 21.95
N SER A 461 14.61 -17.69 22.93
CA SER A 461 14.25 -19.09 22.72
C SER A 461 12.79 -19.32 22.36
N ALA A 462 11.87 -18.42 22.72
CA ALA A 462 10.49 -18.49 22.27
C ALA A 462 10.38 -18.13 20.78
N ILE A 463 11.10 -17.10 20.34
CA ILE A 463 11.18 -16.69 18.93
C ILE A 463 11.82 -17.80 18.08
N ASP A 464 12.95 -18.35 18.52
CA ASP A 464 13.64 -19.43 17.80
C ASP A 464 12.74 -20.67 17.63
N ARG A 465 12.03 -21.09 18.69
CA ARG A 465 11.05 -22.19 18.62
C ARG A 465 9.92 -21.92 17.64
N TRP A 466 9.43 -20.68 17.60
CA TRP A 466 8.35 -20.25 16.70
C TRP A 466 8.81 -20.26 15.23
N ILE A 467 10.03 -19.79 14.95
CA ILE A 467 10.66 -19.88 13.63
C ILE A 467 10.76 -21.34 13.19
N ASP A 468 11.35 -22.20 14.02
CA ASP A 468 11.56 -23.62 13.73
C ASP A 468 10.25 -24.40 13.50
N SER A 469 9.20 -24.12 14.29
CA SER A 469 7.89 -24.75 14.08
C SER A 469 7.26 -24.29 12.75
N THR A 470 7.34 -22.99 12.46
CA THR A 470 6.75 -22.43 11.24
C THR A 470 7.48 -22.93 9.99
N TRP A 471 8.80 -23.11 10.05
CA TRP A 471 9.59 -23.72 8.97
C TRP A 471 9.15 -25.15 8.68
N ARG A 472 8.99 -25.99 9.71
CA ARG A 472 8.53 -27.37 9.54
C ARG A 472 7.14 -27.45 8.93
N ASP A 473 6.21 -26.64 9.41
CA ASP A 473 4.84 -26.59 8.88
C ASP A 473 4.81 -26.11 7.43
N THR A 474 5.60 -25.07 7.13
CA THR A 474 5.70 -24.51 5.77
C THR A 474 6.35 -25.52 4.82
N ALA A 475 7.41 -26.22 5.23
CA ALA A 475 8.03 -27.27 4.44
C ALA A 475 7.02 -28.37 4.07
N ALA A 476 6.27 -28.87 5.05
CA ALA A 476 5.25 -29.90 4.83
C ALA A 476 4.15 -29.41 3.88
N MET A 477 3.69 -28.16 4.05
CA MET A 477 2.74 -27.53 3.15
C MET A 477 3.26 -27.49 1.71
N ILE A 478 4.50 -27.04 1.50
CA ILE A 478 5.09 -26.89 0.17
C ILE A 478 5.27 -28.22 -0.54
N LYS A 479 5.71 -29.26 0.16
CA LYS A 479 5.83 -30.61 -0.39
C LYS A 479 4.47 -31.15 -0.87
N LYS A 480 3.42 -30.96 -0.07
CA LYS A 480 2.05 -31.30 -0.46
C LYS A 480 1.57 -30.48 -1.67
N HIS A 481 1.86 -29.18 -1.67
CA HIS A 481 1.47 -28.28 -2.76
C HIS A 481 2.18 -28.65 -4.07
N TRP A 482 3.43 -29.11 -4.00
CA TRP A 482 4.17 -29.55 -5.19
C TRP A 482 3.54 -30.77 -5.86
N VAL A 483 3.12 -31.77 -5.07
CA VAL A 483 2.42 -32.95 -5.60
C VAL A 483 1.15 -32.53 -6.33
N LEU A 484 0.31 -31.71 -5.69
CA LEU A 484 -0.92 -31.21 -6.29
C LEU A 484 -0.65 -30.33 -7.53
N GLY A 485 0.34 -29.45 -7.45
CA GLY A 485 0.71 -28.53 -8.53
C GLY A 485 1.12 -29.29 -9.79
N LYS A 486 1.94 -30.34 -9.65
CA LYS A 486 2.31 -31.23 -10.78
C LYS A 486 1.10 -31.93 -11.40
N GLU A 487 0.13 -32.35 -10.60
CA GLU A 487 -1.10 -32.97 -11.12
C GLU A 487 -1.97 -31.97 -11.89
N MET A 488 -2.08 -30.73 -11.40
CA MET A 488 -2.88 -29.70 -12.05
C MET A 488 -2.23 -29.16 -13.32
N GLU A 489 -0.90 -29.03 -13.32
CA GLU A 489 -0.13 -28.64 -14.50
C GLU A 489 -0.35 -29.60 -15.67
N LYS A 490 -0.17 -30.92 -15.45
CA LYS A 490 -0.39 -31.98 -16.44
C LYS A 490 -1.83 -32.09 -16.95
N LYS A 491 -2.81 -31.57 -16.21
CA LYS A 491 -4.21 -31.55 -16.63
C LYS A 491 -4.51 -30.32 -17.48
N ALA A 492 -3.78 -29.23 -17.28
CA ALA A 492 -4.00 -27.97 -17.97
C ALA A 492 -3.25 -27.89 -19.31
N PHE A 493 -2.12 -28.59 -19.44
CA PHE A 493 -1.23 -28.61 -20.59
C PHE A 493 -0.91 -30.04 -21.01
#